data_AF-A0A6J0B5M7-F1
#
_entry.id   AF-A0A6J0B5M7-F1
#
_cell.length_a   1.000
_cell.length_b   1.000
_cell.length_c   1.000
_cell.angle_alpha   90.00
_cell.angle_beta   90.00
_cell.angle_gamma   90.00
#
_symmetry.space_group_name_H-M   'P 1'
#
loop_
_entity.id
_entity.type
_entity.pdbx_description
1 polymer ?
#
loop_
_entity_poly.entity_id
_entity_poly.type
_entity_poly.pdbx_seq_one_letter_code
_entity_poly.pdbx_strand_id
1 'polypeptide(L)'
;MNFASFVLCIFVALLAIAQSERILSNRSADYDVHNEINCRQGSRGLKHTIMNSICRPYERHVDLKPLPGFRFIPPTVSIKRCDGHCLAGLSCVPVSKRLVDVHVQVKRLNQVYGQPIMMCGVVKVEEHDQCRCKCQRTAKDCNDRQDYNVDSCSCDCKNGNQEKEDCERQMGKTWNDDECSCNCNELEVLCTNGQYWDEKQCKCVQ
;
A
#
# COMPACT_ATOMS: atom_id res chain seq x y z
N MET A 1 -41.32 25.83 29.43
CA MET A 1 -40.71 24.75 28.62
C MET A 1 -41.39 24.75 27.27
N ASN A 2 -40.71 25.31 26.26
CA ASN A 2 -41.32 25.71 24.99
C ASN A 2 -41.43 24.54 24.01
N PHE A 3 -42.67 24.12 23.75
CA PHE A 3 -43.08 23.09 22.78
C PHE A 3 -42.46 23.31 21.38
N ALA A 4 -42.25 24.57 20.99
CA ALA A 4 -41.66 24.94 19.71
C ALA A 4 -40.20 24.48 19.52
N SER A 5 -39.41 24.41 20.60
CA SER A 5 -38.00 23.99 20.53
C SER A 5 -37.87 22.49 20.25
N PHE A 6 -38.80 21.68 20.78
CA PHE A 6 -38.80 20.23 20.61
C PHE A 6 -39.18 19.83 19.18
N VAL A 7 -40.17 20.52 18.59
CA VAL A 7 -40.61 20.28 17.20
C VAL A 7 -39.50 20.65 16.22
N LEU A 8 -38.79 21.77 16.44
CA LEU A 8 -37.69 22.20 15.58
C LEU A 8 -36.53 21.18 15.59
N CYS A 9 -36.18 20.61 16.76
CA CYS A 9 -35.17 19.56 16.86
C CYS A 9 -35.56 18.27 16.12
N ILE A 10 -36.83 17.86 16.19
CA ILE A 10 -37.31 16.66 15.49
C ILE A 10 -37.26 16.88 13.97
N PHE A 11 -37.66 18.05 13.47
CA PHE A 11 -37.58 18.36 12.04
C PHE A 11 -36.13 18.42 11.54
N VAL A 12 -35.21 19.00 12.31
CA VAL A 12 -33.77 19.03 11.95
C VAL A 12 -33.18 17.62 11.97
N ALA A 13 -33.55 16.77 12.93
CA ALA A 13 -33.11 15.38 12.98
C ALA A 13 -33.65 14.57 11.79
N LEU A 14 -34.93 14.73 11.43
CA LEU A 14 -35.53 14.05 10.27
C LEU A 14 -34.90 14.50 8.93
N LEU A 15 -34.59 15.80 8.79
CA LEU A 15 -33.88 16.31 7.61
C LEU A 15 -32.43 15.80 7.55
N ALA A 16 -31.73 15.68 8.69
CA ALA A 16 -30.39 15.11 8.76
C ALA A 16 -30.39 13.61 8.41
N ILE A 17 -31.40 12.85 8.85
CA ILE A 17 -31.56 11.42 8.52
C ILE A 17 -31.86 11.27 7.01
N ALA A 18 -32.74 12.10 6.45
CA ALA A 18 -33.05 12.07 5.01
C ALA A 18 -31.85 12.48 4.13
N GLN A 19 -30.98 13.37 4.61
CA GLN A 19 -29.72 13.70 3.94
C GLN A 19 -28.68 12.58 4.08
N SER A 20 -28.60 11.93 5.23
CA SER A 20 -27.72 10.76 5.46
C SER A 20 -28.03 9.59 4.53
N GLU A 21 -29.32 9.28 4.34
CA GLU A 21 -29.76 8.21 3.42
C GLU A 21 -29.45 8.54 1.94
N ARG A 22 -29.50 9.81 1.54
CA ARG A 22 -29.06 10.24 0.19
C ARG A 22 -27.54 10.21 0.01
N ILE A 23 -26.76 10.40 1.08
CA ILE A 23 -25.29 10.43 1.03
C ILE A 23 -24.69 9.00 0.97
N LEU A 24 -25.35 8.00 1.54
CA LEU A 24 -24.92 6.60 1.49
C LEU A 24 -25.23 5.87 0.16
N SER A 25 -26.15 6.38 -0.65
CA SER A 25 -26.52 5.77 -1.93
C SER A 25 -25.60 6.19 -3.10
N ASN A 26 -24.86 7.30 -2.98
CA ASN A 26 -24.13 7.88 -4.11
C ASN A 26 -22.62 7.66 -4.07
N ARG A 27 -22.16 6.61 -3.38
CA ARG A 27 -20.74 6.27 -3.29
C ARG A 27 -20.53 4.75 -3.32
N SER A 28 -20.57 4.17 -4.51
CA SER A 28 -19.95 2.88 -4.93
C SER A 28 -20.80 2.29 -6.08
N ALA A 29 -20.53 2.65 -7.33
CA ALA A 29 -19.53 1.97 -8.12
C ALA A 29 -19.32 2.74 -9.44
N ASP A 30 -18.11 2.74 -9.96
CA ASP A 30 -17.75 3.23 -11.31
C ASP A 30 -18.31 2.33 -12.44
N TYR A 31 -19.36 1.54 -12.14
CA TYR A 31 -19.94 0.58 -13.06
C TYR A 31 -21.45 0.44 -12.83
N ASP A 32 -22.16 0.23 -13.92
CA ASP A 32 -23.59 -0.04 -13.94
C ASP A 32 -23.92 -1.47 -13.50
N VAL A 33 -25.21 -1.73 -13.28
CA VAL A 33 -25.76 -3.04 -12.93
C VAL A 33 -25.34 -4.11 -13.96
N HIS A 34 -24.92 -5.27 -13.44
CA HIS A 34 -24.56 -6.42 -14.25
C HIS A 34 -25.78 -6.95 -15.03
N ASN A 35 -25.64 -7.06 -16.35
CA ASN A 35 -26.62 -7.71 -17.22
C ASN A 35 -26.02 -8.98 -17.81
N GLU A 36 -26.70 -10.11 -17.64
CA GLU A 36 -26.28 -11.38 -18.22
C GLU A 36 -26.48 -11.38 -19.74
N ILE A 37 -25.44 -11.73 -20.48
CA ILE A 37 -25.49 -11.91 -21.93
C ILE A 37 -24.91 -13.27 -22.31
N ASN A 38 -25.29 -13.76 -23.49
CA ASN A 38 -24.72 -14.99 -24.00
C ASN A 38 -23.24 -14.81 -24.35
N CYS A 39 -22.37 -15.72 -23.91
CA CYS A 39 -20.92 -15.66 -24.19
C CYS A 39 -20.59 -15.62 -25.68
N ARG A 40 -21.43 -16.20 -26.57
CA ARG A 40 -21.23 -16.09 -28.03
C ARG A 40 -21.32 -14.63 -28.49
N GLN A 41 -22.29 -13.89 -27.97
CA GLN A 41 -22.49 -12.46 -28.27
C GLN A 41 -21.37 -11.60 -27.66
N GLY A 42 -20.94 -11.93 -26.43
CA GLY A 42 -19.91 -11.18 -25.70
C GLY A 42 -18.46 -11.52 -26.04
N SER A 43 -18.21 -12.59 -26.81
CA SER A 43 -16.86 -13.16 -27.03
C SER A 43 -15.81 -12.15 -27.50
N ARG A 44 -16.17 -11.26 -28.43
CA ARG A 44 -15.27 -10.22 -28.94
C ARG A 44 -14.94 -9.17 -27.88
N GLY A 45 -15.95 -8.74 -27.12
CA GLY A 45 -15.78 -7.80 -26.02
C GLY A 45 -14.91 -8.39 -24.92
N LEU A 46 -15.20 -9.63 -24.51
CA LEU A 46 -14.40 -10.38 -23.53
C LEU A 46 -12.93 -10.47 -23.95
N LYS A 47 -12.67 -10.83 -25.21
CA LYS A 47 -11.29 -10.90 -25.74
C LYS A 47 -10.58 -9.54 -25.65
N HIS A 48 -11.27 -8.46 -26.01
CA HIS A 48 -10.70 -7.12 -25.95
C HIS A 48 -10.39 -6.71 -24.50
N THR A 49 -11.32 -6.94 -23.58
CA THR A 49 -11.15 -6.65 -22.15
C THR A 49 -9.97 -7.42 -21.57
N ILE A 50 -9.86 -8.73 -21.85
CA ILE A 50 -8.72 -9.54 -21.41
C ILE A 50 -7.40 -8.96 -21.95
N MET A 51 -7.32 -8.66 -23.25
CA MET A 51 -6.09 -8.14 -23.86
C MET A 51 -5.64 -6.78 -23.31
N ASN A 52 -6.58 -5.99 -22.77
CA ASN A 52 -6.28 -4.70 -22.15
C ASN A 52 -6.02 -4.80 -20.65
N SER A 53 -6.30 -5.95 -20.03
CA SER A 53 -6.04 -6.20 -18.62
C SER A 53 -4.89 -7.18 -18.38
N ILE A 54 -4.29 -7.80 -19.40
CA ILE A 54 -3.14 -8.70 -19.19
C ILE A 54 -1.92 -7.97 -18.61
N CYS A 55 -1.11 -8.70 -17.84
CA CYS A 55 0.16 -8.22 -17.32
C CYS A 55 1.16 -7.85 -18.43
N ARG A 56 1.45 -6.55 -18.58
CA ARG A 56 2.45 -5.98 -19.51
C ARG A 56 2.86 -4.57 -19.06
N PRO A 57 3.83 -3.91 -19.72
CA PRO A 57 4.10 -2.51 -19.44
C PRO A 57 2.94 -1.62 -19.90
N TYR A 58 2.41 -0.79 -19.00
CA TYR A 58 1.42 0.26 -19.27
C TYR A 58 1.98 1.61 -18.86
N GLU A 59 1.55 2.68 -19.55
CA GLU A 59 1.83 4.05 -19.12
C GLU A 59 1.21 4.30 -17.74
N ARG A 60 2.03 4.69 -16.78
CA ARG A 60 1.58 5.08 -15.45
C ARG A 60 2.19 6.41 -15.03
N HIS A 61 1.44 7.14 -14.23
CA HIS A 61 1.93 8.34 -13.56
C HIS A 61 2.80 7.96 -12.36
N VAL A 62 4.03 8.49 -12.35
CA VAL A 62 5.01 8.27 -11.29
C VAL A 62 5.40 9.61 -10.69
N ASP A 63 5.22 9.73 -9.39
CA ASP A 63 5.65 10.90 -8.65
C ASP A 63 7.18 10.92 -8.50
N LEU A 64 7.77 12.05 -8.84
CA LEU A 64 9.18 12.32 -8.68
C LEU A 64 9.45 12.80 -7.25
N LYS A 65 10.51 12.30 -6.63
CA LYS A 65 10.90 12.62 -5.25
C LYS A 65 12.09 13.59 -5.24
N PRO A 66 11.86 14.91 -5.11
CA PRO A 66 12.95 15.87 -4.97
C PRO A 66 13.60 15.78 -3.59
N LEU A 67 14.80 16.34 -3.46
CA LEU A 67 15.44 16.57 -2.17
C LEU A 67 14.60 17.54 -1.31
N PRO A 68 14.67 17.45 0.04
CA PRO A 68 14.02 18.40 0.92
C PRO A 68 14.36 19.86 0.57
N GLY A 69 13.35 20.73 0.54
CA GLY A 69 13.51 22.15 0.15
C GLY A 69 13.47 22.42 -1.35
N PHE A 70 13.29 21.40 -2.18
CA PHE A 70 13.13 21.53 -3.63
C PHE A 70 11.80 20.96 -4.12
N ARG A 71 11.37 21.42 -5.29
CA ARG A 71 10.21 20.89 -6.02
C ARG A 71 10.60 20.66 -7.48
N PHE A 72 10.15 19.56 -8.06
CA PHE A 72 10.21 19.33 -9.50
C PHE A 72 8.94 19.80 -10.20
N ILE A 73 9.10 20.35 -11.40
CA ILE A 73 8.02 20.71 -12.31
C ILE A 73 8.30 20.05 -13.68
N PRO A 74 7.43 19.14 -14.15
CA PRO A 74 6.28 18.58 -13.43
C PRO A 74 6.72 17.72 -12.23
N PRO A 75 5.87 17.56 -11.19
CA PRO A 75 6.15 16.68 -10.06
C PRO A 75 5.90 15.20 -10.39
N THR A 76 5.14 14.91 -11.46
CA THR A 76 4.70 13.58 -11.84
C THR A 76 4.90 13.41 -13.34
N VAL A 77 5.33 12.22 -13.77
CA VAL A 77 5.63 11.92 -15.19
C VAL A 77 5.02 10.60 -15.64
N SER A 78 4.72 10.49 -16.94
CA SER A 78 4.25 9.22 -17.53
C SER A 78 5.44 8.35 -17.88
N ILE A 79 5.50 7.15 -17.29
CA ILE A 79 6.55 6.15 -17.52
C ILE A 79 5.91 4.76 -17.55
N LYS A 80 6.46 3.87 -18.37
CA LYS A 80 5.97 2.49 -18.41
C LYS A 80 6.28 1.74 -17.11
N ARG A 81 5.23 1.19 -16.50
CA ARG A 81 5.30 0.31 -15.34
C ARG A 81 4.49 -0.96 -15.58
N CYS A 82 4.89 -2.02 -14.90
CA CYS A 82 4.13 -3.26 -14.96
C CYS A 82 2.79 -3.07 -14.26
N ASP A 83 1.74 -3.38 -15.00
CA ASP A 83 0.36 -3.34 -14.55
C ASP A 83 -0.42 -4.45 -15.26
N GLY A 84 -1.65 -4.66 -14.79
CA GLY A 84 -2.56 -5.67 -15.29
C GLY A 84 -2.81 -6.75 -14.26
N HIS A 85 -3.62 -7.70 -14.70
CA HIS A 85 -4.17 -8.78 -13.92
C HIS A 85 -3.31 -10.04 -14.08
N CYS A 86 -3.16 -10.74 -12.95
CA CYS A 86 -2.56 -12.06 -12.84
C CYS A 86 -3.53 -12.98 -12.10
N LEU A 87 -3.39 -14.29 -12.30
CA LEU A 87 -4.15 -15.29 -11.54
C LEU A 87 -3.81 -15.21 -10.04
N ALA A 88 -4.70 -15.76 -9.22
CA ALA A 88 -4.63 -15.67 -7.76
C ALA A 88 -3.23 -16.00 -7.22
N GLY A 89 -2.76 -15.19 -6.27
CA GLY A 89 -1.44 -15.32 -5.63
C GLY A 89 -0.28 -14.67 -6.39
N LEU A 90 -0.43 -14.35 -7.68
CA LEU A 90 0.65 -13.77 -8.48
C LEU A 90 0.52 -12.25 -8.64
N SER A 91 1.65 -11.59 -8.81
CA SER A 91 1.75 -10.15 -9.07
C SER A 91 2.37 -9.88 -10.44
N CYS A 92 1.96 -8.78 -11.09
CA CYS A 92 2.56 -8.36 -12.34
C CYS A 92 3.87 -7.61 -12.08
N VAL A 93 5.01 -8.28 -12.26
CA VAL A 93 6.33 -7.75 -11.89
C VAL A 93 7.24 -7.56 -13.11
N PRO A 94 8.20 -6.60 -13.06
CA PRO A 94 9.17 -6.41 -14.14
C PRO A 94 10.14 -7.58 -14.25
N VAL A 95 10.37 -8.01 -15.49
CA VAL A 95 11.42 -8.97 -15.85
C VAL A 95 12.67 -8.25 -16.34
N SER A 96 12.48 -7.13 -17.03
CA SER A 96 13.56 -6.25 -17.48
C SER A 96 13.18 -4.80 -17.30
N LYS A 97 14.17 -3.98 -16.96
CA LYS A 97 14.02 -2.58 -16.66
C LYS A 97 15.19 -1.77 -17.19
N ARG A 98 14.96 -0.48 -17.39
CA ARG A 98 15.96 0.50 -17.79
C ARG A 98 15.76 1.80 -17.05
N LEU A 99 16.80 2.62 -17.02
CA LEU A 99 16.72 4.00 -16.54
C LEU A 99 16.51 4.91 -17.76
N VAL A 100 15.51 5.78 -17.67
CA VAL A 100 15.26 6.83 -18.67
C VAL A 100 15.47 8.20 -18.05
N ASP A 101 15.98 9.12 -18.87
CA ASP A 101 16.26 10.49 -18.46
C ASP A 101 14.97 11.33 -18.58
N VAL A 102 14.54 11.90 -17.46
CA VAL A 102 13.38 12.79 -17.37
C VAL A 102 13.85 14.20 -17.07
N HIS A 103 13.56 15.13 -17.98
CA HIS A 103 13.90 16.54 -17.81
C HIS A 103 12.86 17.25 -16.95
N VAL A 104 13.33 17.97 -15.92
CA VAL A 104 12.48 18.71 -14.99
C VAL A 104 13.01 20.11 -14.74
N GLN A 105 12.13 21.02 -14.37
CA GLN A 105 12.53 22.24 -13.67
C GLN A 105 12.65 21.95 -12.18
N VAL A 106 13.73 22.42 -11.58
CA VAL A 106 14.02 22.34 -10.15
C VAL A 106 13.81 23.72 -9.55
N LYS A 107 12.79 23.84 -8.70
CA LYS A 107 12.48 25.07 -7.96
C LYS A 107 12.90 24.92 -6.50
N ARG A 108 13.63 25.89 -5.95
CA ARG A 108 13.86 25.98 -4.50
C ARG A 108 12.61 26.54 -3.82
N LEU A 109 12.23 25.95 -2.69
CA LEU A 109 11.09 26.42 -1.89
C LEU A 109 11.48 27.63 -1.03
N ASN A 110 12.72 27.65 -0.53
CA ASN A 110 13.26 28.77 0.24
C ASN A 110 14.16 29.62 -0.66
N GLN A 111 13.69 30.81 -1.02
CA GLN A 111 14.45 31.74 -1.84
C GLN A 111 15.54 32.42 -1.01
N VAL A 112 16.80 32.22 -1.39
CA VAL A 112 17.94 32.97 -0.86
C VAL A 112 18.26 34.08 -1.86
N TYR A 113 18.45 35.32 -1.36
CA TYR A 113 18.77 36.47 -2.19
C TYR A 113 20.07 36.22 -2.98
N GLY A 114 20.08 36.49 -4.28
CA GLY A 114 21.25 36.29 -5.15
C GLY A 114 21.45 34.88 -5.73
N GLN A 115 20.54 33.92 -5.49
CA GLN A 115 20.61 32.57 -6.07
C GLN A 115 19.51 32.33 -7.12
N PRO A 116 19.77 31.51 -8.17
CA PRO A 116 18.76 31.20 -9.17
C PRO A 116 17.59 30.44 -8.53
N ILE A 117 16.39 30.99 -8.70
CA ILE A 117 15.12 30.46 -8.17
C ILE A 117 14.70 29.17 -8.90
N MET A 118 15.14 29.03 -10.16
CA MET A 118 14.77 27.95 -11.06
C MET A 118 16.03 27.44 -11.78
N MET A 119 16.14 26.11 -11.89
CA MET A 119 17.20 25.42 -12.61
C MET A 119 16.58 24.29 -13.45
N CYS A 120 17.27 23.81 -14.47
CA CYS A 120 16.91 22.57 -15.16
C CYS A 120 17.67 21.39 -14.56
N GLY A 121 17.05 20.23 -14.53
CA GLY A 121 17.65 18.99 -14.04
C GLY A 121 17.21 17.79 -14.86
N VAL A 122 17.99 16.71 -14.73
CA VAL A 122 17.65 15.39 -15.29
C VAL A 122 17.51 14.41 -14.14
N VAL A 123 16.35 13.76 -14.07
CA VAL A 123 16.05 12.72 -13.10
C VAL A 123 16.03 11.38 -13.82
N LYS A 124 16.81 10.42 -13.34
CA LYS A 124 16.77 9.04 -13.87
C LYS A 124 15.61 8.31 -13.25
N VAL A 125 14.67 7.86 -14.07
CA VAL A 125 13.46 7.15 -13.61
C VAL A 125 13.47 5.73 -14.16
N GLU A 126 13.10 4.77 -13.33
CA GLU A 126 12.97 3.37 -13.73
C GLU A 126 11.74 3.18 -14.63
N GLU A 127 11.97 2.63 -15.81
CA GLU A 127 10.98 2.21 -16.80
C GLU A 127 11.03 0.70 -17.00
N HIS A 128 9.87 0.05 -17.07
CA HIS A 128 9.76 -1.40 -17.25
C HIS A 128 9.59 -1.74 -18.73
N ASP A 129 10.46 -2.60 -19.27
CA ASP A 129 10.41 -3.02 -20.69
C ASP A 129 9.60 -4.30 -20.88
N GLN A 130 9.61 -5.21 -19.90
CA GLN A 130 8.90 -6.50 -19.95
C GLN A 130 8.36 -6.86 -18.57
N CYS A 131 7.18 -7.48 -18.55
CA CYS A 131 6.49 -7.89 -17.32
C CYS A 131 6.05 -9.35 -17.40
N ARG A 132 5.94 -10.01 -16.25
CA ARG A 132 5.34 -11.35 -16.12
C ARG A 132 4.60 -11.48 -14.79
N CYS A 133 3.62 -12.37 -14.77
CA CYS A 133 3.00 -12.82 -13.53
C CYS A 133 3.97 -13.74 -12.79
N LYS A 134 4.44 -13.31 -11.62
CA LYS A 134 5.29 -14.06 -10.70
C LYS A 134 4.99 -13.64 -9.27
N CYS A 135 5.48 -14.40 -8.31
CA CYS A 135 5.53 -13.92 -6.93
C CYS A 135 6.40 -12.65 -6.85
N GLN A 136 5.87 -11.60 -6.23
CA GLN A 136 6.65 -10.39 -5.95
C GLN A 136 7.71 -10.66 -4.87
N ARG A 137 7.33 -11.39 -3.82
CA ARG A 137 8.23 -11.89 -2.78
C ARG A 137 8.88 -13.18 -3.27
N THR A 138 10.18 -13.30 -3.03
CA THR A 138 11.00 -14.43 -3.44
C THR A 138 11.61 -15.10 -2.21
N ALA A 139 12.21 -16.28 -2.38
CA ALA A 139 12.90 -16.97 -1.30
C ALA A 139 14.04 -16.16 -0.67
N LYS A 140 14.62 -15.19 -1.40
CA LYS A 140 15.66 -14.29 -0.87
C LYS A 140 15.12 -13.22 0.06
N ASP A 141 13.82 -12.98 0.04
CA ASP A 141 13.13 -12.01 0.89
C ASP A 141 12.65 -12.65 2.21
N CYS A 142 12.79 -13.98 2.35
CA CYS A 142 12.57 -14.69 3.60
C CYS A 142 13.81 -14.58 4.50
N ASN A 143 13.61 -14.51 5.81
CA ASN A 143 14.69 -14.60 6.79
C ASN A 143 15.02 -16.08 7.11
N ASP A 144 16.07 -16.31 7.92
CA ASP A 144 16.55 -17.66 8.26
C ASP A 144 15.53 -18.53 9.04
N ARG A 145 14.53 -17.91 9.68
CA ARG A 145 13.45 -18.59 10.44
C ARG A 145 12.23 -18.94 9.58
N GLN A 146 12.23 -18.51 8.33
CA GLN A 146 11.14 -18.72 7.39
C GLN A 146 11.53 -19.70 6.28
N ASP A 147 10.53 -20.38 5.73
CA ASP A 147 10.62 -21.11 4.48
C ASP A 147 9.74 -20.44 3.43
N TYR A 148 10.25 -20.32 2.21
CA TYR A 148 9.48 -19.75 1.12
C TYR A 148 8.46 -20.75 0.58
N ASN A 149 7.20 -20.35 0.60
CA ASN A 149 6.11 -21.10 0.01
C ASN A 149 5.79 -20.55 -1.39
N VAL A 150 6.14 -21.34 -2.40
CA VAL A 150 5.97 -20.94 -3.81
C VAL A 150 4.52 -20.90 -4.25
N ASP A 151 3.64 -21.67 -3.61
CA ASP A 151 2.22 -21.78 -3.99
C ASP A 151 1.43 -20.56 -3.51
N SER A 152 1.76 -20.04 -2.33
CA SER A 152 1.15 -18.84 -1.74
C SER A 152 1.94 -17.55 -1.98
N CYS A 153 3.16 -17.65 -2.55
CA CYS A 153 4.10 -16.54 -2.66
C CYS A 153 4.42 -15.87 -1.31
N SER A 154 4.38 -16.62 -0.20
CA SER A 154 4.64 -16.14 1.17
C SER A 154 5.92 -16.72 1.75
N CYS A 155 6.39 -16.13 2.84
CA CYS A 155 7.40 -16.76 3.68
C CYS A 155 6.71 -17.23 4.95
N ASP A 156 6.72 -18.53 5.17
CA ASP A 156 6.01 -19.17 6.26
C ASP A 156 7.02 -19.50 7.36
N CYS A 157 6.68 -19.23 8.62
CA CYS A 157 7.55 -19.52 9.75
C CYS A 157 7.70 -21.03 9.96
N LYS A 158 8.94 -21.54 10.03
CA LYS A 158 9.25 -22.99 10.13
C LYS A 158 8.49 -23.72 11.25
N ASN A 159 8.37 -23.06 12.41
CA ASN A 159 7.60 -23.54 13.57
C ASN A 159 6.49 -22.56 13.98
N GLY A 160 6.00 -21.75 13.02
CA GLY A 160 5.17 -20.57 13.28
C GLY A 160 3.96 -20.84 14.16
N ASN A 161 3.20 -21.89 13.87
CA ASN A 161 1.94 -22.15 14.58
C ASN A 161 2.16 -22.40 16.08
N GLN A 162 3.11 -23.27 16.43
CA GLN A 162 3.40 -23.59 17.84
C GLN A 162 4.02 -22.38 18.56
N GLU A 163 5.02 -21.73 17.95
CA GLU A 163 5.70 -20.58 18.55
C GLU A 163 4.75 -19.38 18.73
N LYS A 164 3.82 -19.19 17.78
CA LYS A 164 2.76 -18.18 17.85
C LYS A 164 1.76 -18.49 18.97
N GLU A 165 1.26 -19.72 19.05
CA GLU A 165 0.36 -20.11 20.14
C GLU A 165 1.02 -19.98 21.52
N ASP A 166 2.30 -20.36 21.63
CA ASP A 166 3.08 -20.19 22.87
C ASP A 166 3.32 -18.71 23.21
N CYS A 167 3.45 -17.84 22.20
CA CYS A 167 3.58 -16.40 22.34
C CYS A 167 2.28 -15.74 22.80
N GLU A 168 1.16 -16.06 22.14
CA GLU A 168 -0.16 -15.48 22.42
C GLU A 168 -0.69 -15.85 23.80
N ARG A 169 -0.17 -16.95 24.39
CA ARG A 169 -0.43 -17.31 25.81
C ARG A 169 0.31 -16.43 26.82
N GLN A 170 1.34 -15.70 26.42
CA GLN A 170 2.11 -14.83 27.31
C GLN A 170 1.50 -13.42 27.36
N MET A 171 1.25 -12.90 28.56
CA MET A 171 0.76 -11.53 28.72
C MET A 171 1.84 -10.50 28.32
N GLY A 172 1.42 -9.45 27.61
CA GLY A 172 2.31 -8.34 27.23
C GLY A 172 3.17 -8.58 25.98
N LYS A 173 2.91 -9.66 25.24
CA LYS A 173 3.62 -10.00 24.00
C LYS A 173 2.69 -10.13 22.80
N THR A 174 3.25 -9.95 21.62
CA THR A 174 2.59 -10.14 20.33
C THR A 174 3.51 -10.87 19.37
N TRP A 175 2.94 -11.77 18.59
CA TRP A 175 3.67 -12.48 17.54
C TRP A 175 3.92 -11.59 16.33
N ASN A 176 5.15 -11.61 15.82
CA ASN A 176 5.54 -10.96 14.58
C ASN A 176 5.77 -12.03 13.50
N ASP A 177 4.85 -12.11 12.53
CA ASP A 177 4.92 -13.06 11.41
C ASP A 177 6.10 -12.76 10.45
N ASP A 178 6.54 -11.49 10.33
CA ASP A 178 7.66 -11.10 9.46
C ASP A 178 9.02 -11.53 10.01
N GLU A 179 9.16 -11.55 11.35
CA GLU A 179 10.39 -11.95 12.06
C GLU A 179 10.32 -13.41 12.57
N CYS A 180 9.14 -14.01 12.54
CA CYS A 180 8.82 -15.27 13.21
C CYS A 180 9.24 -15.24 14.69
N SER A 181 8.94 -14.16 15.40
CA SER A 181 9.35 -13.96 16.78
C SER A 181 8.24 -13.42 17.66
N CYS A 182 8.34 -13.69 18.97
CA CYS A 182 7.43 -13.19 19.97
C CYS A 182 8.01 -11.91 20.60
N ASN A 183 7.41 -10.78 20.29
CA ASN A 183 7.95 -9.47 20.65
C ASN A 183 7.15 -8.87 21.82
N CYS A 184 7.82 -8.10 22.68
CA CYS A 184 7.14 -7.33 23.72
C CYS A 184 6.30 -6.21 23.11
N ASN A 185 5.12 -5.98 23.67
CA ASN A 185 4.25 -4.87 23.23
C ASN A 185 4.85 -3.51 23.60
N GLU A 186 5.55 -3.46 24.72
CA GLU A 186 6.32 -2.31 25.15
C GLU A 186 7.70 -2.35 24.51
N LEU A 187 8.11 -1.22 23.93
CA LEU A 187 9.48 -1.01 23.48
C LEU A 187 10.42 -1.06 24.69
N GLU A 188 11.68 -1.47 24.47
CA GLU A 188 12.70 -1.48 25.51
C GLU A 188 12.73 -0.13 26.23
N VAL A 189 12.38 -0.14 27.52
CA VAL A 189 12.39 1.04 28.38
C VAL A 189 13.69 1.08 29.19
N LEU A 190 14.22 2.29 29.39
CA LEU A 190 15.33 2.51 30.30
C LEU A 190 14.88 2.21 31.74
N CYS A 191 15.28 1.04 32.24
CA CYS A 191 15.01 0.62 33.61
C CYS A 191 15.77 1.51 34.61
N THR A 192 15.09 1.93 35.68
CA THR A 192 15.70 2.71 36.77
C THR A 192 16.35 1.81 37.82
N ASN A 193 17.30 2.36 38.59
CA ASN A 193 17.89 1.72 39.77
C ASN A 193 18.61 0.37 39.53
N GLY A 194 19.49 0.30 38.53
CA GLY A 194 20.36 -0.87 38.32
C GLY A 194 19.67 -2.12 37.78
N GLN A 195 18.37 -2.02 37.47
CA GLN A 195 17.62 -3.06 36.79
C GLN A 195 17.98 -3.13 35.31
N TYR A 196 17.77 -4.29 34.70
CA TYR A 196 17.88 -4.49 33.26
C TYR A 196 16.54 -4.95 32.68
N TRP A 197 16.34 -4.66 31.40
CA TRP A 197 15.15 -5.10 30.68
C TRP A 197 15.26 -6.60 30.37
N ASP A 198 14.27 -7.39 30.80
CA ASP A 198 14.17 -8.81 30.43
C ASP A 198 13.16 -8.95 29.28
N GLU A 199 13.67 -9.18 28.07
CA GLU A 199 12.87 -9.42 26.86
C GLU A 199 11.96 -10.67 26.95
N LYS A 200 12.29 -11.64 27.82
CA LYS A 200 11.43 -12.80 28.06
C LYS A 200 10.24 -12.46 28.94
N GLN A 201 10.34 -11.48 29.82
CA GLN A 201 9.27 -11.11 30.74
C GLN A 201 8.60 -9.78 30.39
N CYS A 202 9.15 -9.04 29.42
CA CYS A 202 8.71 -7.70 29.03
C CYS A 202 8.59 -6.75 30.23
N LYS A 203 9.58 -6.79 31.13
CA LYS A 203 9.63 -5.94 32.32
C LYS A 203 11.06 -5.75 32.80
N CYS A 204 11.28 -4.69 33.57
CA CYS A 204 12.53 -4.48 34.29
C CYS A 204 12.65 -5.47 35.46
N VAL A 205 13.77 -6.18 35.51
CA VAL A 205 14.12 -7.12 36.58
C VAL A 205 15.42 -6.68 37.26
N GLN A 206 15.57 -7.05 38.54
CA GLN A 206 16.79 -6.78 39.33
C GLN A 206 17.91 -7.75 39.00
#